data_AF-A0A926WJB9-F1
#
_entry.id   AF-A0A926WJB9-F1
#
_cell.length_a   1.000
_cell.length_b   1.000
_cell.length_c   1.000
_cell.angle_alpha   90.00
_cell.angle_beta   90.00
_cell.angle_gamma   90.00
#
_symmetry.space_group_name_H-M   'P 1'
#
loop_
_entity.id
_entity.type
_entity.pdbx_description
1 polymer ?
#
loop_
_entity_poly.entity_id
_entity_poly.type
_entity_poly.pdbx_seq_one_letter_code
_entity_poly.pdbx_strand_id
1 'polypeptide(L)'
;MQILKRAIKPETCISFLHIYQTTWGTAGDICLIRESVANSGSSKFVGHKVQLALPKGIERHYLAGFPVIKVAGHIGDGHPKDKHSEWEAYEGVKREIVIAALKPWGFKLIESDVAI
;
A
#
# COMPACT_ATOMS: atom_id res chain seq x y z
N MET A 1 2.02 -5.33 -35.01
CA MET A 1 2.78 -5.52 -33.76
C MET A 1 1.84 -6.13 -32.72
N GLN A 2 1.94 -7.43 -32.44
CA GLN A 2 1.14 -8.05 -31.38
C GLN A 2 1.80 -7.77 -30.03
N ILE A 3 1.18 -6.93 -29.20
CA ILE A 3 1.61 -6.71 -27.82
C ILE A 3 1.21 -7.96 -27.04
N LEU A 4 2.16 -8.89 -26.88
CA LEU A 4 2.02 -10.02 -25.95
C LEU A 4 1.99 -9.43 -24.53
N LYS A 5 0.78 -9.18 -24.02
CA LYS A 5 0.55 -8.84 -22.61
C LYS A 5 0.94 -10.06 -21.77
N ARG A 6 2.20 -10.14 -21.36
CA ARG A 6 2.68 -11.16 -20.42
C ARG A 6 1.84 -11.04 -19.15
N ALA A 7 1.14 -12.10 -18.78
CA ALA A 7 0.41 -12.16 -17.52
C ALA A 7 1.40 -11.93 -16.37
N ILE A 8 1.11 -10.94 -15.51
CA ILE A 8 1.91 -10.68 -14.32
C ILE A 8 1.56 -11.77 -13.32
N LYS A 9 2.57 -12.55 -12.90
CA LYS A 9 2.37 -13.57 -11.88
C LYS A 9 2.09 -12.89 -10.53
N PRO A 10 1.08 -13.32 -9.77
CA PRO A 10 0.89 -12.88 -8.40
C PRO A 10 2.12 -13.19 -7.57
N GLU A 11 2.49 -12.27 -6.70
CA GLU A 11 3.57 -12.43 -5.73
C GLU A 11 3.06 -12.16 -4.32
N THR A 12 3.66 -12.81 -3.32
CA THR A 12 3.36 -12.54 -1.91
C THR A 12 4.01 -11.23 -1.48
N CYS A 13 3.18 -10.30 -1.04
CA CYS A 13 3.56 -9.04 -0.45
C CYS A 13 3.12 -8.99 1.02
N ILE A 14 3.82 -8.20 1.83
CA ILE A 14 3.41 -7.83 3.18
C ILE A 14 2.77 -6.45 3.09
N SER A 15 1.49 -6.36 3.41
CA SER A 15 0.77 -5.12 3.68
C SER A 15 1.07 -4.68 5.11
N PHE A 16 1.75 -3.56 5.28
CA PHE A 16 2.13 -3.02 6.58
C PHE A 16 1.69 -1.57 6.72
N LEU A 17 1.35 -1.19 7.95
CA LEU A 17 0.99 0.17 8.31
C LEU A 17 2.24 0.94 8.74
N HIS A 18 2.57 2.00 8.01
CA HIS A 18 3.62 2.94 8.36
C HIS A 18 3.02 4.20 8.95
N ILE A 19 3.27 4.45 10.24
CA ILE A 19 2.82 5.67 10.93
C ILE A 19 4.04 6.56 11.18
N TYR A 20 3.88 7.86 10.94
CA TYR A 20 4.94 8.86 11.13
C TYR A 20 4.36 10.19 11.59
N GLN A 21 5.20 10.99 12.25
CA GLN A 21 4.85 12.33 12.71
C GLN A 21 5.05 13.33 11.57
N THR A 22 4.12 14.27 11.46
CA THR A 22 4.15 15.41 10.54
C THR A 22 3.97 16.70 11.32
N THR A 23 4.21 17.84 10.67
CA THR A 23 3.99 19.17 11.27
C THR A 23 2.53 19.45 11.63
N TRP A 24 1.57 18.68 11.08
CA TRP A 24 0.14 18.85 11.30
C TRP A 24 -0.49 17.72 12.12
N GLY A 25 0.30 16.78 12.63
CA GLY A 25 -0.16 15.65 13.43
C GLY A 25 0.41 14.31 12.99
N THR A 26 -0.33 13.23 13.22
CA THR A 26 0.10 11.87 12.89
C THR A 26 -0.45 11.45 11.54
N ALA A 27 0.43 11.03 10.63
CA ALA A 27 0.06 10.48 9.33
C ALA A 27 0.27 8.96 9.30
N GLY A 28 -0.40 8.30 8.36
CA GLY A 28 -0.29 6.87 8.16
C GLY A 28 -0.38 6.50 6.69
N ASP A 29 0.49 5.60 6.26
CA ASP A 29 0.47 5.03 4.91
C ASP A 29 0.31 3.51 5.02
N ILE A 30 -0.55 2.93 4.19
CA ILE A 30 -0.55 1.49 3.94
C ILE A 30 0.42 1.22 2.81
N CYS A 31 1.39 0.37 3.11
CA CYS A 31 2.51 0.06 2.23
C CYS A 31 2.54 -1.43 1.90
N LEU A 32 3.04 -1.76 0.72
CA LEU A 32 3.37 -3.11 0.30
C LEU A 32 4.89 -3.26 0.16
N ILE A 33 5.41 -4.36 0.69
CA ILE A 33 6.77 -4.82 0.41
C ILE A 33 6.71 -6.26 -0.06
N ARG A 34 7.52 -6.63 -1.05
CA ARG A 34 7.64 -8.04 -1.47
C ARG A 34 8.22 -8.86 -0.32
N GLU A 35 7.63 -10.01 -0.03
CA GLU A 35 8.09 -10.87 1.07
C GLU A 35 9.56 -11.28 0.91
N SER A 36 9.99 -11.57 -0.31
CA SER A 36 11.40 -11.90 -0.62
C SER A 36 12.37 -10.76 -0.27
N VAL A 37 11.95 -9.51 -0.47
CA VAL A 37 12.75 -8.33 -0.15
C VAL A 37 12.75 -8.09 1.37
N ALA A 38 11.58 -8.16 2.00
CA ALA A 38 11.46 -8.02 3.46
C ALA A 38 12.31 -9.05 4.21
N ASN A 39 12.34 -10.31 3.74
CA ASN A 39 13.10 -11.40 4.36
C ASN A 39 14.60 -11.31 4.13
N SER A 40 15.05 -10.58 3.10
CA SER A 40 16.48 -10.36 2.84
C SER A 40 17.12 -9.31 3.77
N GLY A 41 16.29 -8.54 4.49
CA GLY A 41 16.72 -7.46 5.36
C GLY A 41 16.89 -7.86 6.83
N SER A 42 17.51 -6.98 7.61
CA SER A 42 17.51 -7.02 9.08
C SER A 42 16.26 -6.38 9.70
N SER A 43 15.53 -5.57 8.93
CA SER A 43 14.31 -4.88 9.38
C SER A 43 13.09 -5.82 9.37
N LYS A 44 12.38 -5.87 10.50
CA LYS A 44 11.14 -6.65 10.61
C LYS A 44 9.95 -5.81 10.15
N PHE A 45 9.38 -6.13 8.99
CA PHE A 45 8.10 -5.61 8.54
C PHE A 45 6.96 -6.40 9.20
N VAL A 46 6.16 -5.74 10.04
CA VAL A 46 5.02 -6.36 10.72
C VAL A 46 3.73 -5.96 9.99
N GLY A 47 3.00 -6.95 9.51
CA GLY A 47 1.80 -6.72 8.72
C GLY A 47 1.14 -8.01 8.25
N HIS A 48 0.28 -7.89 7.23
CA HIS A 48 -0.52 -8.98 6.70
C HIS A 48 -0.01 -9.42 5.33
N LYS A 49 0.11 -10.73 5.12
CA LYS A 49 0.48 -11.27 3.82
C LYS A 49 -0.70 -11.18 2.85
N VAL A 50 -0.45 -10.70 1.64
CA VAL A 50 -1.42 -10.56 0.56
C VAL A 50 -0.78 -11.04 -0.74
N GLN A 51 -1.52 -11.74 -1.60
CA GLN A 51 -1.05 -12.16 -2.91
C GLN A 51 -1.56 -11.17 -3.97
N LEU A 52 -0.63 -10.52 -4.67
CA LEU A 52 -0.97 -9.44 -5.60
C LEU A 52 -0.16 -9.53 -6.88
N ALA A 53 -0.81 -9.28 -8.02
CA ALA A 53 -0.14 -9.09 -9.30
C ALA A 53 0.20 -7.60 -9.47
N LEU A 54 1.39 -7.21 -9.01
CA LEU A 54 1.84 -5.82 -9.06
C LEU A 54 2.38 -5.44 -10.46
N PRO A 55 1.79 -4.46 -11.16
CA PRO A 55 2.34 -3.96 -12.41
C PRO A 55 3.75 -3.38 -12.25
N LYS A 56 4.55 -3.51 -13.31
CA LYS A 56 5.95 -3.07 -13.31
C LYS A 56 6.15 -1.56 -13.20
N GLY A 57 5.13 -0.78 -13.57
CA GLY A 57 5.18 0.69 -13.60
C GLY A 57 4.65 1.37 -12.33
N ILE A 58 4.40 0.64 -11.25
CA ILE A 58 4.01 1.26 -9.98
C ILE A 58 5.21 1.98 -9.37
N GLU A 59 4.97 3.20 -8.88
CA GLU A 59 5.96 4.00 -8.18
C GLU A 59 6.47 3.29 -6.92
N ARG A 60 7.79 3.34 -6.72
CA ARG A 60 8.44 2.76 -5.55
C ARG A 60 9.02 3.87 -4.69
N HIS A 61 8.69 3.80 -3.42
CA HIS A 61 9.31 4.61 -2.38
C HIS A 61 10.35 3.78 -1.64
N TYR A 62 11.12 4.44 -0.76
CA TYR A 62 12.08 3.78 0.09
C TYR A 62 11.77 4.06 1.55
N LEU A 63 11.72 3.01 2.34
CA LEU A 63 11.52 3.09 3.79
C LEU A 63 12.59 2.26 4.48
N ALA A 64 13.39 2.91 5.33
CA ALA A 64 14.55 2.31 5.98
C ALA A 64 15.50 1.58 5.00
N GLY A 65 15.65 2.12 3.77
CA GLY A 65 16.49 1.52 2.72
C GLY A 65 15.84 0.40 1.91
N PHE A 66 14.59 0.02 2.21
CA PHE A 66 13.87 -1.02 1.46
C PHE A 66 12.89 -0.40 0.46
N PRO A 67 12.78 -0.97 -0.77
CA PRO A 67 11.79 -0.54 -1.73
C PRO A 67 10.40 -0.97 -1.28
N VAL A 68 9.50 0.00 -1.16
CA VAL A 68 8.11 -0.19 -0.74
C VAL A 68 7.18 0.50 -1.73
N ILE A 69 5.94 0.04 -1.81
CA ILE A 69 4.89 0.66 -2.62
C ILE A 69 3.88 1.25 -1.63
N LYS A 70 3.68 2.57 -1.67
CA LYS A 70 2.60 3.19 -0.92
C LYS A 70 1.31 3.02 -1.71
N VAL A 71 0.27 2.46 -1.10
CA VAL A 71 -0.99 2.15 -1.80
C VAL A 71 -2.16 2.97 -1.30
N ALA A 72 -2.16 3.38 -0.03
CA ALA A 72 -3.14 4.33 0.49
C ALA A 72 -2.57 5.20 1.60
N GLY A 73 -3.06 6.43 1.71
CA GLY A 73 -2.79 7.39 2.78
C GLY A 73 -4.00 7.58 3.68
N HIS A 74 -3.77 7.77 4.97
CA HIS A 74 -4.80 8.06 5.97
C HIS A 74 -5.36 9.48 5.76
N ILE A 75 -6.69 9.60 5.81
CA ILE A 75 -7.42 10.86 5.69
C ILE A 75 -8.23 11.13 6.96
N GLY A 76 -8.25 12.39 7.37
CA GLY A 76 -9.08 12.89 8.47
C GLY A 76 -8.32 13.11 9.77
N ASP A 77 -9.04 13.68 10.72
CA ASP A 77 -8.54 13.97 12.06
C ASP A 77 -8.64 12.71 12.93
N GLY A 78 -7.51 12.17 13.37
CA GLY A 78 -7.48 10.96 14.20
C GLY A 78 -6.19 10.16 14.07
N HIS A 79 -6.12 9.05 14.81
CA HIS A 79 -4.99 8.15 14.71
C HIS A 79 -5.20 7.17 13.53
N PRO A 80 -4.21 6.91 12.66
CA PRO A 80 -4.35 5.97 11.54
C PRO A 80 -4.67 4.50 11.87
N LYS A 81 -4.94 4.17 13.13
CA LYS A 81 -5.36 2.83 13.58
C LYS A 81 -6.82 2.81 14.02
N ASP A 82 -7.50 3.95 13.95
CA ASP A 82 -8.87 4.05 14.38
C ASP A 82 -9.75 3.19 13.47
N LYS A 83 -10.73 2.51 14.05
CA LYS A 83 -11.65 1.63 13.31
C LYS A 83 -12.48 2.35 12.25
N HIS A 84 -12.53 3.68 12.33
CA HIS A 84 -13.22 4.56 11.40
C HIS A 84 -12.26 5.35 10.51
N SER A 85 -10.95 5.05 10.57
CA SER A 85 -9.96 5.65 9.70
C SER A 85 -10.33 5.44 8.24
N GLU A 86 -10.41 6.55 7.52
CA GLU A 86 -10.65 6.60 6.10
C GLU A 86 -9.32 6.70 5.36
N TRP A 87 -9.25 6.08 4.19
CA TRP A 87 -8.02 5.93 3.43
C TRP A 87 -8.25 6.29 1.98
N GLU A 88 -7.33 7.04 1.39
CA GLU A 88 -7.34 7.40 -0.03
C GLU A 88 -6.24 6.66 -0.79
N ALA A 89 -6.57 6.22 -2.00
CA ALA A 89 -5.61 5.57 -2.89
C ALA A 89 -4.56 6.57 -3.40
N TYR A 90 -3.28 6.17 -3.44
CA TYR A 90 -2.28 6.95 -4.16
C TYR A 90 -2.50 6.91 -5.67
N GLU A 91 -2.17 8.01 -6.33
CA GLU A 91 -2.25 8.12 -7.79
C GLU A 91 -1.45 7.01 -8.48
N GLY A 92 -2.01 6.45 -9.57
CA GLY A 92 -1.38 5.38 -10.32
C GLY A 92 -1.49 3.99 -9.68
N VAL A 93 -2.03 3.86 -8.46
CA VAL A 93 -2.31 2.57 -7.82
C VAL A 93 -3.73 2.12 -8.16
N LYS A 94 -3.83 0.93 -8.78
CA LYS A 94 -5.14 0.36 -9.12
C LYS A 94 -5.96 0.08 -7.87
N ARG A 95 -7.24 0.44 -7.92
CA ARG A 95 -8.20 0.24 -6.84
C ARG A 95 -8.21 -1.19 -6.28
N GLU A 96 -8.10 -2.21 -7.12
CA GLU A 96 -8.11 -3.61 -6.63
C GLU A 96 -6.90 -3.93 -5.72
N ILE A 97 -5.74 -3.33 -6.03
CA ILE A 97 -4.52 -3.47 -5.22
C ILE A 97 -4.73 -2.80 -3.85
N VAL A 98 -5.33 -1.61 -3.85
CA VAL A 98 -5.60 -0.85 -2.62
C VAL A 98 -6.58 -1.59 -1.72
N ILE A 99 -7.71 -2.06 -2.29
CA ILE A 99 -8.71 -2.84 -1.54
C ILE A 99 -8.07 -4.09 -0.94
N ALA A 100 -7.28 -4.84 -1.73
CA ALA A 100 -6.62 -6.04 -1.25
C ALA A 100 -5.61 -5.75 -0.13
N ALA A 101 -4.91 -4.62 -0.18
CA ALA A 101 -3.97 -4.21 0.83
C ALA A 101 -4.64 -3.72 2.13
N LEU A 102 -5.79 -3.06 2.04
CA LEU A 102 -6.56 -2.53 3.17
C LEU A 102 -7.44 -3.59 3.85
N LYS A 103 -7.96 -4.56 3.11
CA LYS A 103 -8.89 -5.58 3.61
C LYS A 103 -8.44 -6.27 4.90
N PRO A 104 -7.18 -6.69 5.09
CA PRO A 104 -6.74 -7.34 6.33
C PRO A 104 -6.81 -6.43 7.56
N TRP A 105 -6.80 -5.12 7.37
CA TRP A 105 -6.85 -4.11 8.43
C TRP A 105 -8.28 -3.69 8.79
N GLY A 106 -9.28 -4.07 7.99
CA GLY A 106 -10.66 -3.60 8.17
C GLY A 106 -10.86 -2.12 7.83
N PHE A 107 -9.92 -1.52 7.11
CA PHE A 107 -9.95 -0.10 6.75
C PHE A 107 -10.84 0.17 5.53
N LYS A 108 -11.46 1.36 5.53
CA LYS A 108 -12.37 1.81 4.47
C LYS A 108 -11.62 2.66 3.46
N LEU A 109 -11.64 2.24 2.20
CA LEU A 109 -11.20 3.05 1.07
C LEU A 109 -12.29 4.07 0.75
N ILE A 110 -11.96 5.36 0.73
CA ILE A 110 -12.85 6.39 0.20
C ILE A 110 -12.86 6.27 -1.33
N GLU A 111 -14.04 6.38 -1.93
CA GLU A 111 -14.14 6.48 -3.38
C GLU A 111 -13.81 7.93 -3.75
N SER A 112 -12.62 8.16 -4.32
CA SER A 112 -12.34 9.42 -5.01
C SER A 112 -13.14 9.39 -6.32
N ASP A 113 -14.41 9.80 -6.24
CA ASP A 113 -15.30 9.98 -7.38
C ASP A 113 -14.91 11.28 -8.10
N VAL A 114 -13.70 11.30 -8.67
CA VAL A 114 -13.25 12.39 -9.55
C VAL A 114 -13.33 11.88 -10.98
N ALA A 115 -14.55 11.89 -11.51
CA ALA A 115 -14.75 12.03 -12.94
C ALA A 115 -14.23 13.41 -13.34
N ILE A 116 -13.07 13.46 -14.00
CA ILE A 116 -12.56 14.66 -14.69
C ILE A 116 -13.30 14.76 -16.04
#